data_AF-A0A078A6J9-F1
#
_entry.id   AF-A0A078A6J9-F1
#
_cell.length_a   1.000
_cell.length_b   1.000
_cell.length_c   1.000
_cell.angle_alpha   90.00
_cell.angle_beta   90.00
_cell.angle_gamma   90.00
#
_symmetry.space_group_name_H-M   'P 1'
#
loop_
_entity.id
_entity.type
_entity.pdbx_description
1 polymer ?
#
loop_
_entity_poly.entity_id
_entity_poly.type
_entity_poly.pdbx_seq_one_letter_code
_entity_poly.pdbx_strand_id
1 'polypeptide(L)'
;MFKIIAISALAALAQCGTVGVEAWPALHLFTTFKTDASVFTWDGSKLTPFKDVTATLKVDGDRNKIKIDAKVSIPLVGKVNAEVLADLTEGMAYEYVPFLGLCQKTPLNVTLQLKDVLQKVYSPNGGITTYDGESTAPWDNTKMYKFHGQGPDAVVSAYFDETQENGKWIQETPTDPKNPAVVVSIPNGEVQATFTDADFVISGCSKFETEKRINIWA
;
A
#
# COMPACT_ATOMS: atom_id res chain seq x y z
N MET A 1 12.73 -1.96 1.63
CA MET A 1 11.75 -2.75 0.87
C MET A 1 10.31 -2.56 1.37
N PHE A 2 10.00 -2.61 2.68
CA PHE A 2 8.65 -2.24 3.18
C PHE A 2 8.32 -0.74 3.18
N LYS A 3 9.35 0.13 3.24
CA LYS A 3 9.21 1.58 2.96
C LYS A 3 8.59 1.88 1.58
N ILE A 4 8.64 0.90 0.68
CA ILE A 4 8.20 1.02 -0.71
C ILE A 4 6.70 0.68 -0.80
N ILE A 5 6.18 -0.33 -0.11
CA ILE A 5 4.80 -0.78 -0.38
C ILE A 5 3.73 0.20 0.15
N ALA A 6 3.99 0.90 1.26
CA ALA A 6 3.02 1.80 1.89
C ALA A 6 2.96 3.20 1.26
N ILE A 7 4.11 3.69 0.76
CA ILE A 7 4.26 5.04 0.22
C ILE A 7 4.28 5.01 -1.30
N SER A 8 4.84 3.98 -1.95
CA SER A 8 4.92 3.93 -3.42
C SER A 8 3.57 3.68 -4.05
N ALA A 9 2.69 2.86 -3.46
CA ALA A 9 1.36 2.66 -4.01
C ALA A 9 0.51 3.96 -4.05
N LEU A 10 0.82 4.96 -3.21
CA LEU A 10 0.13 6.27 -3.18
C LEU A 10 0.94 7.41 -3.81
N ALA A 11 2.28 7.34 -3.78
CA ALA A 11 3.19 8.39 -4.28
C ALA A 11 3.73 8.14 -5.70
N ALA A 12 3.79 6.89 -6.17
CA ALA A 12 4.17 6.54 -7.55
C ALA A 12 3.13 6.96 -8.59
N LEU A 13 2.03 7.55 -8.16
CA LEU A 13 0.84 7.76 -8.95
C LEU A 13 0.74 9.21 -9.47
N ALA A 14 1.65 10.10 -9.11
CA ALA A 14 1.53 11.54 -9.42
C ALA A 14 1.91 11.99 -10.85
N GLN A 15 2.22 11.10 -11.81
CA GLN A 15 2.67 11.51 -13.15
C GLN A 15 2.21 10.55 -14.27
N CYS A 16 1.06 10.84 -14.91
CA CYS A 16 0.89 10.88 -16.39
C CYS A 16 -0.58 10.77 -16.85
N GLY A 17 -0.92 11.60 -17.84
CA GLY A 17 -1.58 11.21 -19.11
C GLY A 17 -3.04 10.78 -19.13
N THR A 18 -3.86 11.45 -19.95
CA THR A 18 -5.27 11.11 -20.25
C THR A 18 -5.39 10.39 -21.60
N VAL A 19 -5.89 9.14 -21.67
CA VAL A 19 -6.64 8.63 -22.85
C VAL A 19 -7.45 7.36 -22.53
N GLY A 20 -8.69 7.28 -23.04
CA GLY A 20 -9.48 6.04 -23.21
C GLY A 20 -10.97 6.20 -22.84
N VAL A 21 -11.85 6.29 -23.84
CA VAL A 21 -13.31 6.54 -23.67
C VAL A 21 -14.07 5.23 -23.38
N GLU A 22 -13.56 4.43 -22.44
CA GLU A 22 -14.38 3.42 -21.78
C GLU A 22 -14.88 4.04 -20.47
N ALA A 23 -16.18 3.91 -20.18
CA ALA A 23 -16.75 4.57 -19.01
C ALA A 23 -16.07 4.03 -17.75
N TRP A 24 -15.38 4.91 -17.02
CA TRP A 24 -14.76 4.58 -15.75
C TRP A 24 -15.82 3.93 -14.83
N PRO A 25 -15.57 2.72 -14.31
CA PRO A 25 -16.59 2.02 -13.53
C PRO A 25 -16.89 2.76 -12.23
N ALA A 26 -18.11 2.62 -11.73
CA ALA A 26 -18.43 3.06 -10.38
C ALA A 26 -17.71 2.14 -9.40
N LEU A 27 -16.88 2.71 -8.52
CA LEU A 27 -16.13 1.97 -7.52
C LEU A 27 -16.54 2.41 -6.11
N HIS A 28 -16.56 1.48 -5.16
CA HIS A 28 -16.69 1.76 -3.74
C HIS A 28 -15.34 2.18 -3.16
N LEU A 29 -15.15 3.49 -3.06
CA LEU A 29 -13.89 4.08 -2.66
C LEU A 29 -14.03 4.80 -1.33
N PHE A 30 -13.04 4.60 -0.46
CA PHE A 30 -13.03 5.21 0.86
C PHE A 30 -11.78 6.08 1.03
N THR A 31 -11.95 7.27 1.59
CA THR A 31 -10.82 8.09 2.03
C THR A 31 -10.37 7.74 3.45
N THR A 32 -11.21 7.01 4.18
CA THR A 32 -10.96 6.53 5.54
C THR A 32 -11.42 5.08 5.65
N PHE A 33 -10.48 4.14 5.79
CA PHE A 33 -10.77 2.70 5.74
C PHE A 33 -9.76 1.85 6.51
N LYS A 34 -10.19 0.61 6.76
CA LYS A 34 -9.37 -0.49 7.22
C LYS A 34 -9.33 -1.56 6.14
N THR A 35 -8.18 -2.19 5.94
CA THR A 35 -8.09 -3.40 5.13
C THR A 35 -7.06 -4.38 5.68
N ASP A 36 -7.30 -5.67 5.46
CA ASP A 36 -6.36 -6.73 5.79
C ASP A 36 -5.73 -7.25 4.49
N ALA A 37 -4.41 -7.39 4.49
CA ALA A 37 -3.62 -7.65 3.31
C ALA A 37 -2.66 -8.82 3.50
N SER A 38 -2.31 -9.50 2.41
CA SER A 38 -1.25 -10.50 2.35
C SER A 38 -0.30 -10.18 1.20
N VAL A 39 1.00 -10.40 1.37
CA VAL A 39 2.02 -10.01 0.37
C VAL A 39 2.64 -11.25 -0.26
N PHE A 40 2.84 -11.17 -1.57
CA PHE A 40 3.38 -12.21 -2.43
C PHE A 40 4.44 -11.63 -3.37
N THR A 41 5.28 -12.50 -3.91
CA THR A 41 6.12 -12.22 -5.07
C THR A 41 5.58 -12.98 -6.27
N TRP A 42 5.60 -12.34 -7.44
CA TRP A 42 5.24 -12.94 -8.71
C TRP A 42 6.48 -13.10 -9.60
N ASP A 43 6.74 -14.34 -10.04
CA ASP A 43 7.89 -14.68 -10.90
C ASP A 43 7.54 -14.78 -12.40
N GLY A 44 6.31 -14.42 -12.78
CA GLY A 44 5.79 -14.63 -14.14
C GLY A 44 4.95 -15.89 -14.31
N SER A 45 5.00 -16.81 -13.34
CA SER A 45 4.29 -18.10 -13.40
C SER A 45 3.52 -18.44 -12.13
N LYS A 46 4.04 -18.07 -10.95
CA LYS A 46 3.46 -18.44 -9.66
C LYS A 46 3.54 -17.31 -8.63
N LEU A 47 2.46 -17.13 -7.88
CA LEU A 47 2.47 -16.35 -6.65
C LEU A 47 3.08 -17.17 -5.51
N THR A 48 4.12 -16.60 -4.90
CA THR A 48 4.77 -17.17 -3.72
C THR A 48 4.60 -16.22 -2.53
N PRO A 49 4.12 -16.68 -1.36
CA PRO A 49 4.02 -15.83 -0.18
C PRO A 49 5.35 -15.17 0.15
N PHE A 50 5.36 -13.84 0.29
CA PHE A 50 6.55 -13.10 0.64
C PHE A 50 6.72 -13.14 2.15
N LYS A 51 7.54 -14.08 2.66
CA LYS A 51 7.81 -14.25 4.10
C LYS A 51 6.54 -14.35 4.96
N ASP A 52 5.49 -14.97 4.42
CA ASP A 52 4.13 -15.04 4.99
C ASP A 52 3.62 -13.72 5.57
N VAL A 53 3.95 -12.60 4.92
CA VAL A 53 3.58 -11.28 5.42
C VAL A 53 2.07 -11.13 5.34
N THR A 54 1.47 -10.83 6.49
CA THR A 54 0.08 -10.37 6.61
C THR A 54 0.09 -9.01 7.28
N ALA A 55 -0.76 -8.08 6.85
CA ALA A 55 -0.83 -6.75 7.42
C ALA A 55 -2.27 -6.29 7.60
N THR A 56 -2.51 -5.47 8.61
CA THR A 56 -3.71 -4.64 8.70
C THR A 56 -3.29 -3.21 8.39
N LEU A 57 -3.89 -2.62 7.37
CA LEU A 57 -3.71 -1.23 6.99
C LEU A 57 -4.90 -0.41 7.49
N LYS A 58 -4.62 0.71 8.16
CA LYS A 58 -5.58 1.74 8.53
C LYS A 58 -5.20 3.04 7.83
N VAL A 59 -6.13 3.61 7.08
CA VAL A 59 -5.95 4.87 6.35
C VAL A 59 -6.98 5.85 6.86
N ASP A 60 -6.53 7.01 7.33
CA ASP A 60 -7.40 8.12 7.69
C ASP A 60 -6.99 9.35 6.87
N GLY A 61 -7.70 9.55 5.76
CA GLY A 61 -7.48 10.68 4.86
C GLY A 61 -7.82 12.02 5.50
N ASP A 62 -8.80 12.07 6.42
CA ASP A 62 -9.23 13.30 7.07
C ASP A 62 -8.21 13.81 8.10
N ARG A 63 -7.49 12.90 8.76
CA ARG A 63 -6.41 13.22 9.72
C ARG A 63 -5.00 13.03 9.16
N ASN A 64 -4.90 12.65 7.88
CA ASN A 64 -3.65 12.51 7.15
C ASN A 64 -2.69 11.46 7.78
N LYS A 65 -3.24 10.31 8.19
CA LYS A 65 -2.49 9.24 8.86
C LYS A 65 -2.65 7.90 8.17
N ILE A 66 -1.57 7.13 8.13
CA ILE A 66 -1.56 5.74 7.65
C ILE A 66 -0.87 4.89 8.71
N LYS A 67 -1.53 3.82 9.17
CA LYS A 67 -0.91 2.83 10.07
C LYS A 67 -0.94 1.45 9.43
N ILE A 68 0.17 0.73 9.57
CA ILE A 68 0.33 -0.65 9.14
C ILE A 68 0.75 -1.49 10.35
N ASP A 69 -0.06 -2.48 10.68
CA ASP A 69 0.26 -3.51 11.67
C ASP A 69 0.58 -4.80 10.91
N ALA A 70 1.86 -5.13 10.74
CA ALA A 70 2.34 -6.26 9.96
C ALA A 70 2.82 -7.42 10.84
N LYS A 71 2.63 -8.65 10.35
CA LYS A 71 3.22 -9.88 10.87
C LYS A 71 4.06 -10.52 9.79
N VAL A 72 5.29 -10.88 10.12
CA VAL A 72 6.28 -11.42 9.18
C VAL A 72 6.86 -12.72 9.74
N SER A 73 6.93 -13.77 8.94
CA SER A 73 7.66 -15.00 9.29
C SER A 73 9.16 -14.79 9.04
N ILE A 74 9.96 -14.93 10.09
CA ILE A 74 11.43 -14.92 10.01
C ILE A 74 11.95 -16.33 10.32
N PRO A 75 12.79 -16.93 9.45
CA PRO A 75 13.41 -18.22 9.73
C PRO A 75 14.11 -18.24 11.09
N LEU A 76 13.98 -19.36 11.83
CA LEU A 76 14.56 -19.59 13.16
C LEU A 76 14.02 -18.71 14.30
N VAL A 77 13.32 -17.61 14.00
CA VAL A 77 12.72 -16.70 15.00
C VAL A 77 11.23 -16.95 15.18
N GLY A 78 10.53 -17.28 14.09
CA GLY A 78 9.07 -17.39 14.06
C GLY A 78 8.41 -16.10 13.55
N LYS A 79 7.17 -15.84 13.99
CA LYS A 79 6.41 -14.67 13.55
C LYS A 79 6.76 -13.45 14.40
N VAL A 80 7.18 -12.37 13.75
CA VAL A 80 7.44 -11.08 14.40
C VAL A 80 6.39 -10.06 13.99
N ASN A 81 6.04 -9.16 14.90
CA ASN A 81 5.20 -8.02 14.60
C ASN A 81 6.08 -6.83 14.17
N ALA A 82 5.58 -6.01 13.27
CA ALA A 82 6.14 -4.71 12.92
C ALA A 82 4.99 -3.70 12.80
N GLU A 83 5.17 -2.51 13.34
CA GLU A 83 4.21 -1.41 13.22
C GLU A 83 4.87 -0.26 12.46
N VAL A 84 4.13 0.33 11.51
CA VAL A 84 4.54 1.54 10.80
C VAL A 84 3.41 2.56 10.89
N LEU A 85 3.74 3.80 11.21
CA LEU A 85 2.83 4.94 11.19
C LEU A 85 3.44 6.04 10.33
N ALA A 86 2.75 6.44 9.27
CA ALA A 86 3.05 7.68 8.56
C ALA A 86 2.05 8.75 9.02
N ASP A 87 2.56 9.78 9.68
CA ASP A 87 1.82 11.01 9.98
C ASP A 87 2.25 12.07 8.97
N LEU A 88 1.39 12.31 7.99
CA LEU A 88 1.65 13.25 6.89
C LEU A 88 1.37 14.70 7.31
N THR A 89 0.66 14.92 8.42
CA THR A 89 0.52 16.25 9.02
C THR A 89 1.83 16.68 9.66
N GLU A 90 2.48 15.77 10.39
CA GLU A 90 3.82 16.01 10.96
C GLU A 90 4.95 15.85 9.94
N GLY A 91 4.69 15.18 8.81
CA GLY A 91 5.70 14.87 7.81
C GLY A 91 6.70 13.81 8.28
N MET A 92 6.26 12.88 9.13
CA MET A 92 7.10 11.89 9.80
C MET A 92 6.55 10.47 9.61
N ALA A 93 7.45 9.52 9.41
CA ALA A 93 7.17 8.11 9.56
C ALA A 93 7.80 7.58 10.84
N TYR A 94 7.11 6.66 11.49
CA TYR A 94 7.52 5.96 12.70
C TYR A 94 7.47 4.46 12.45
N GLU A 95 8.49 3.73 12.88
CA GLU A 95 8.60 2.28 12.73
C GLU A 95 8.93 1.65 14.09
N TYR A 96 8.27 0.54 14.38
CA TYR A 96 8.51 -0.25 15.58
C TYR A 96 8.60 -1.73 15.24
N VAL A 97 9.72 -2.36 15.61
CA VAL A 97 9.92 -3.81 15.49
C VAL A 97 10.39 -4.35 16.85
N PRO A 98 9.49 -4.84 17.71
CA PRO A 98 9.81 -5.26 19.07
C PRO A 98 10.96 -6.26 19.15
N PHE A 99 10.96 -7.25 18.24
CA PHE A 99 11.98 -8.30 18.22
C PHE A 99 13.41 -7.75 18.02
N LEU A 100 13.54 -6.62 17.33
CA LEU A 100 14.81 -5.95 17.08
C LEU A 100 15.09 -4.83 18.08
N GLY A 101 14.19 -4.57 19.03
CA GLY A 101 14.24 -3.40 19.90
C GLY A 101 14.22 -2.08 19.12
N LEU A 102 13.66 -2.09 17.92
CA LEU A 102 13.73 -0.96 17.00
C LEU A 102 12.58 0.00 17.22
N CYS A 103 12.90 1.27 17.47
CA CYS A 103 11.95 2.40 17.50
C CYS A 103 12.56 3.55 16.70
N GLN A 104 12.18 3.66 15.43
CA GLN A 104 12.76 4.64 14.51
C GLN A 104 11.74 5.67 14.04
N LYS A 105 12.23 6.86 13.74
CA LYS A 105 11.50 7.87 12.99
C LYS A 105 12.30 8.39 11.82
N THR A 106 11.62 8.70 10.73
CA THR A 106 12.22 9.18 9.49
C THR A 106 11.38 10.34 8.94
N PRO A 107 11.99 11.49 8.60
CA PRO A 107 11.27 12.56 7.92
C PRO A 107 10.84 12.09 6.52
N LEU A 108 9.57 12.33 6.19
CA LEU A 108 9.00 11.95 4.90
C LEU A 108 9.40 12.91 3.78
N ASN A 109 9.80 14.14 4.13
CA ASN A 109 10.16 15.22 3.19
C ASN A 109 9.11 15.48 2.11
N VAL A 110 7.85 15.17 2.40
CA VAL A 110 6.71 15.42 1.53
C VAL A 110 5.60 16.04 2.36
N THR A 111 4.90 17.00 1.77
CA THR A 111 3.69 17.59 2.34
C THR A 111 2.57 17.33 1.35
N LEU A 112 1.66 16.44 1.71
CA LEU A 112 0.54 16.04 0.88
C LEU A 112 -0.68 15.75 1.75
N GLN A 113 -1.86 16.05 1.21
CA GLN A 113 -3.15 15.75 1.83
C GLN A 113 -3.62 14.41 1.32
N LEU A 114 -3.62 13.40 2.18
CA LEU A 114 -3.91 12.01 1.84
C LEU A 114 -5.30 11.86 1.21
N LYS A 115 -6.30 12.58 1.74
CA LYS A 115 -7.65 12.61 1.16
C LYS A 115 -7.63 13.06 -0.31
N ASP A 116 -6.92 14.13 -0.62
CA ASP A 116 -6.82 14.67 -1.97
C ASP A 116 -6.08 13.71 -2.89
N VAL A 117 -5.02 13.07 -2.40
CA VAL A 117 -4.27 12.05 -3.15
C VAL A 117 -5.19 10.88 -3.47
N LEU A 118 -5.88 10.30 -2.49
CA LEU A 118 -6.83 9.20 -2.70
C LEU A 118 -7.93 9.59 -3.70
N GLN A 119 -8.52 10.78 -3.56
CA GLN A 119 -9.54 11.26 -4.49
C GLN A 119 -9.01 11.40 -5.92
N LYS A 120 -7.76 11.86 -6.11
CA LYS A 120 -7.15 11.94 -7.44
C LYS A 120 -6.80 10.56 -8.00
N VAL A 121 -6.33 9.65 -7.16
CA VAL A 121 -5.98 8.28 -7.57
C VAL A 121 -7.15 7.55 -8.20
N TYR A 122 -8.36 7.82 -7.74
CA TYR A 122 -9.56 7.15 -8.24
C TYR A 122 -10.44 8.02 -9.13
N SER A 123 -9.95 9.18 -9.56
CA SER A 123 -10.72 10.09 -10.43
C SER A 123 -10.28 9.94 -11.88
N PRO A 124 -11.22 9.83 -12.84
CA PRO A 124 -10.89 9.83 -14.27
C PRO A 124 -10.16 11.10 -14.71
N ASN A 125 -10.39 12.20 -14.01
CA ASN A 125 -9.75 13.49 -14.28
C ASN A 125 -8.58 13.79 -13.32
N GLY A 126 -8.17 12.80 -12.51
CA GLY A 126 -7.09 12.95 -11.53
C GLY A 126 -5.71 13.06 -12.16
N GLY A 127 -5.52 12.53 -13.38
CA GLY A 127 -4.25 12.54 -14.12
C GLY A 127 -3.17 11.63 -13.52
N ILE A 128 -3.61 10.67 -12.72
CA ILE A 128 -2.78 9.83 -11.86
C ILE A 128 -2.85 8.36 -12.29
N THR A 129 -4.06 7.84 -12.44
CA THR A 129 -4.31 6.47 -12.89
C THR A 129 -4.97 6.49 -14.26
N THR A 130 -4.74 5.41 -15.00
CA THR A 130 -5.43 5.11 -16.25
C THR A 130 -6.25 3.85 -16.05
N TYR A 131 -7.49 3.87 -16.54
CA TYR A 131 -8.35 2.69 -16.60
C TYR A 131 -8.00 1.85 -17.84
N ASP A 132 -7.64 0.59 -17.62
CA ASP A 132 -7.24 -0.35 -18.67
C ASP A 132 -8.41 -1.16 -19.25
N GLY A 133 -9.62 -0.98 -18.71
CA GLY A 133 -10.76 -1.82 -19.02
C GLY A 133 -10.88 -3.02 -18.08
N GLU A 134 -11.76 -3.92 -18.48
CA GLU A 134 -11.97 -5.21 -17.80
C GLU A 134 -10.84 -6.19 -18.14
N SER A 135 -10.28 -6.84 -17.13
CA SER A 135 -9.13 -7.74 -17.29
C SER A 135 -9.12 -8.85 -16.24
N THR A 136 -8.14 -9.73 -16.34
CA THR A 136 -7.83 -10.75 -15.32
C THR A 136 -6.41 -10.54 -14.83
N ALA A 137 -6.14 -10.83 -13.57
CA ALA A 137 -4.77 -10.85 -13.08
C ALA A 137 -4.09 -12.15 -13.55
N PRO A 138 -2.77 -12.18 -13.80
CA PRO A 138 -2.08 -13.39 -14.28
C PRO A 138 -2.23 -14.63 -13.40
N TRP A 139 -2.62 -14.45 -12.14
CA TRP A 139 -2.79 -15.48 -11.11
C TRP A 139 -4.25 -15.66 -10.64
N ASP A 140 -5.20 -14.86 -11.16
CA ASP A 140 -6.60 -14.92 -10.78
C ASP A 140 -7.47 -14.75 -12.02
N ASN A 141 -8.21 -15.80 -12.37
CA ASN A 141 -9.07 -15.85 -13.55
C ASN A 141 -10.38 -15.05 -13.39
N THR A 142 -10.61 -14.44 -12.22
CA THR A 142 -11.77 -13.57 -12.00
C THR A 142 -11.63 -12.32 -12.86
N LYS A 143 -12.70 -11.98 -13.58
CA LYS A 143 -12.78 -10.74 -14.34
C LYS A 143 -12.92 -9.55 -13.39
N MET A 144 -12.13 -8.50 -13.62
CA MET A 144 -11.93 -7.38 -12.70
C MET A 144 -11.70 -6.09 -13.49
N TYR A 145 -12.04 -4.94 -12.88
CA TYR A 145 -11.63 -3.65 -13.42
C TYR A 145 -10.15 -3.40 -13.13
N LYS A 146 -9.36 -3.12 -14.16
CA LYS A 146 -7.93 -2.89 -14.02
C LYS A 146 -7.60 -1.41 -14.17
N PHE A 147 -6.79 -0.91 -13.26
CA PHE A 147 -6.18 0.42 -13.32
C PHE A 147 -4.67 0.29 -13.26
N HIS A 148 -3.95 1.24 -13.86
CA HIS A 148 -2.52 1.37 -13.62
C HIS A 148 -2.09 2.82 -13.45
N GLY A 149 -0.92 3.00 -12.85
CA GLY A 149 -0.19 4.25 -12.84
C GLY A 149 1.32 4.00 -12.83
N GLN A 150 2.09 5.05 -13.15
CA GLN A 150 3.52 4.95 -13.40
C GLN A 150 4.30 5.82 -12.43
N GLY A 151 5.15 5.19 -11.62
CA GLY A 151 6.15 5.85 -10.80
C GLY A 151 7.53 5.85 -11.44
N PRO A 152 8.51 6.49 -10.78
CA PRO A 152 9.91 6.48 -11.24
C PRO A 152 10.51 5.06 -11.23
N ASP A 153 10.14 4.24 -10.23
CA ASP A 153 10.80 2.97 -9.96
C ASP A 153 9.91 1.74 -10.24
N ALA A 154 8.62 1.94 -10.46
CA ALA A 154 7.66 0.86 -10.69
C ALA A 154 6.40 1.31 -11.44
N VAL A 155 5.76 0.35 -12.11
CA VAL A 155 4.36 0.45 -12.56
C VAL A 155 3.49 -0.19 -11.49
N VAL A 156 2.46 0.52 -11.05
CA VAL A 156 1.47 -0.02 -10.10
C VAL A 156 0.21 -0.35 -10.86
N SER A 157 -0.29 -1.58 -10.74
CA SER A 157 -1.60 -1.99 -11.24
C SER A 157 -2.52 -2.34 -10.06
N ALA A 158 -3.75 -1.86 -10.10
CA ALA A 158 -4.79 -2.20 -9.14
C ALA A 158 -5.94 -2.90 -9.84
N TYR A 159 -6.46 -3.96 -9.21
CA TYR A 159 -7.57 -4.77 -9.73
C TYR A 159 -8.73 -4.72 -8.75
N PHE A 160 -9.90 -4.36 -9.25
CA PHE A 160 -11.14 -4.24 -8.48
C PHE A 160 -12.13 -5.33 -8.89
N ASP A 161 -12.75 -5.94 -7.90
CA ASP A 161 -13.81 -6.94 -8.15
C ASP A 161 -15.02 -6.28 -8.82
N GLU A 162 -15.52 -6.84 -9.93
CA GLU A 162 -16.65 -6.25 -10.67
C GLU A 162 -17.97 -6.31 -9.87
N THR A 163 -18.12 -7.25 -8.93
CA THR A 163 -19.37 -7.43 -8.17
C THR A 163 -19.37 -6.62 -6.89
N GLN A 164 -18.23 -6.57 -6.19
CA GLN A 164 -18.10 -5.83 -4.93
C GLN A 164 -17.64 -4.38 -5.13
N GLU A 165 -17.15 -4.06 -6.32
CA GLU A 165 -16.64 -2.74 -6.72
C GLU A 165 -15.50 -2.23 -5.81
N ASN A 166 -14.77 -3.15 -5.18
CA ASN A 166 -13.72 -2.88 -4.20
C ASN A 166 -12.35 -3.46 -4.65
N GLY A 167 -11.27 -2.97 -4.05
CA GLY A 167 -9.91 -3.39 -4.41
C GLY A 167 -9.61 -4.82 -3.96
N LYS A 168 -9.16 -5.69 -4.89
CA LYS A 168 -8.84 -7.09 -4.62
C LYS A 168 -7.35 -7.39 -4.66
N TRP A 169 -6.66 -6.79 -5.63
CA TRP A 169 -5.23 -6.98 -5.84
C TRP A 169 -4.52 -5.67 -6.16
N ILE A 170 -3.31 -5.52 -5.65
CA ILE A 170 -2.36 -4.48 -6.07
C ILE A 170 -1.09 -5.17 -6.51
N GLN A 171 -0.57 -4.82 -7.68
CA GLN A 171 0.69 -5.30 -8.21
C GLN A 171 1.64 -4.13 -8.39
N GLU A 172 2.82 -4.21 -7.79
CA GLU A 172 3.94 -3.33 -8.08
C GLU A 172 4.93 -4.08 -8.97
N THR A 173 5.13 -3.58 -10.18
CA THR A 173 6.07 -4.13 -11.16
C THR A 173 7.26 -3.20 -11.27
N PRO A 174 8.45 -3.58 -10.73
CA PRO A 174 9.64 -2.76 -10.79
C PRO A 174 10.06 -2.43 -12.24
N THR A 175 10.64 -1.26 -12.46
CA THR A 175 11.22 -0.89 -13.75
C THR A 175 12.54 -1.63 -14.04
N ASP A 176 13.28 -2.01 -12.98
CA ASP A 176 14.42 -2.93 -13.11
C ASP A 176 13.91 -4.40 -13.14
N PRO A 177 14.04 -5.11 -14.27
CA PRO A 177 13.51 -6.46 -14.43
C PRO A 177 14.23 -7.51 -13.56
N LYS A 178 15.34 -7.16 -12.89
CA LYS A 178 16.00 -8.06 -11.93
C LYS A 178 15.23 -8.19 -10.62
N ASN A 179 14.34 -7.24 -10.33
CA ASN A 179 13.54 -7.27 -9.11
C ASN A 179 12.19 -7.95 -9.39
N PRO A 180 11.78 -8.93 -8.57
CA PRO A 180 10.49 -9.59 -8.75
C PRO A 180 9.34 -8.60 -8.50
N ALA A 181 8.22 -8.81 -9.19
CA ALA A 181 7.01 -8.05 -8.93
C ALA A 181 6.44 -8.41 -7.55
N VAL A 182 5.95 -7.41 -6.83
CA VAL A 182 5.30 -7.57 -5.54
C VAL A 182 3.79 -7.51 -5.76
N VAL A 183 3.07 -8.44 -5.14
CA VAL A 183 1.62 -8.54 -5.25
C VAL A 183 1.02 -8.51 -3.86
N VAL A 184 0.03 -7.64 -3.65
CA VAL A 184 -0.74 -7.52 -2.42
C VAL A 184 -2.15 -8.01 -2.67
N SER A 185 -2.58 -8.99 -1.89
CA SER A 185 -3.95 -9.47 -1.84
C SER A 185 -4.74 -8.69 -0.80
N ILE A 186 -5.94 -8.27 -1.16
CA ILE A 186 -6.91 -7.59 -0.31
C ILE A 186 -8.25 -8.36 -0.42
N PRO A 187 -8.37 -9.53 0.21
CA PRO A 187 -9.44 -10.48 -0.10
C PRO A 187 -10.85 -9.98 0.22
N ASN A 188 -10.98 -9.03 1.16
CA ASN A 188 -12.26 -8.48 1.60
C ASN A 188 -12.47 -7.02 1.16
N GLY A 189 -11.61 -6.51 0.28
CA GLY A 189 -11.64 -5.11 -0.08
C GLY A 189 -11.22 -4.14 1.03
N GLU A 190 -11.47 -2.88 0.76
CA GLU A 190 -11.40 -1.79 1.72
C GLU A 190 -12.73 -1.73 2.48
N VAL A 191 -12.68 -1.54 3.80
CA VAL A 191 -13.86 -1.40 4.64
C VAL A 191 -13.86 -0.02 5.24
N GLN A 192 -14.92 0.76 4.99
CA GLN A 192 -15.09 2.07 5.59
C GLN A 192 -14.91 2.01 7.11
N ALA A 193 -14.14 2.95 7.64
CA ALA A 193 -13.86 3.02 9.06
C ALA A 193 -14.02 4.44 9.58
N THR A 194 -14.22 4.56 10.89
CA THR A 194 -14.06 5.81 11.62
C THR A 194 -13.02 5.53 12.68
N PHE A 195 -11.97 6.33 12.70
CA PHE A 195 -10.85 6.13 13.60
C PHE A 195 -10.73 7.30 14.59
N THR A 196 -10.06 7.06 15.70
CA THR A 196 -9.65 8.09 16.66
C THR A 196 -8.12 8.19 16.71
N ASP A 197 -7.55 9.15 17.43
CA ASP A 197 -6.08 9.23 17.54
C ASP A 197 -5.47 8.00 18.21
N ALA A 198 -6.23 7.32 19.08
CA ALA A 198 -5.80 6.07 19.71
C ALA A 198 -5.51 4.95 18.70
N ASP A 199 -6.16 4.97 17.53
CA ASP A 199 -5.93 3.98 16.47
C ASP A 199 -4.56 4.11 15.79
N PHE A 200 -3.93 5.29 15.93
CA PHE A 200 -2.68 5.68 15.29
C PHE A 200 -1.54 5.85 16.32
N VAL A 201 -1.59 5.10 17.42
CA VAL A 201 -0.51 5.05 18.42
C VAL A 201 0.32 3.78 18.22
N ILE A 202 1.65 3.94 18.27
CA ILE A 202 2.61 2.84 18.42
C ILE A 202 2.93 2.72 19.91
N SER A 203 2.30 1.76 20.59
CA SER A 203 2.34 1.66 22.06
C SER A 203 3.67 1.11 22.61
N GLY A 204 4.45 0.41 21.78
CA GLY A 204 5.68 -0.27 22.22
C GLY A 204 6.95 0.58 22.23
N CYS A 205 6.86 1.87 21.88
CA CYS A 205 7.99 2.79 21.86
C CYS A 205 7.79 3.95 22.84
N SER A 206 8.72 4.12 23.78
CA SER A 206 8.75 5.29 24.67
C SER A 206 9.55 6.46 24.07
N LYS A 207 10.48 6.17 23.17
CA LYS A 207 11.28 7.16 22.41
C LYS A 207 11.56 6.64 21.01
N PHE A 208 11.51 7.55 20.04
CA PHE A 208 11.90 7.28 18.66
C PHE A 208 13.22 7.94 18.32
N GLU A 209 14.15 7.13 17.82
CA GLU A 209 15.44 7.61 17.34
C GLU A 209 15.34 7.99 15.87
N THR A 210 15.95 9.10 15.47
CA THR A 210 16.05 9.44 14.04
C THR A 210 16.92 8.39 13.36
N GLU A 211 16.41 7.79 12.28
CA GLU A 211 17.06 6.70 11.57
C GLU A 211 18.53 7.03 11.20
N LYS A 212 19.46 6.21 11.69
CA LYS A 212 20.86 6.17 11.24
C LYS A 212 21.06 5.02 10.27
N ARG A 213 20.50 5.12 9.05
CA ARG A 213 20.61 4.15 7.94
C ARG A 213 21.00 2.71 8.36
N ILE A 214 20.11 1.98 9.04
CA ILE A 214 20.26 0.54 9.18
C ILE A 214 19.24 -0.09 8.25
N ASN A 215 19.70 -0.66 7.13
CA ASN A 215 18.83 -1.37 6.21
C ASN A 215 18.61 -2.79 6.74
N ILE A 216 17.60 -2.98 7.58
CA ILE A 216 17.35 -4.24 8.29
C ILE A 216 16.63 -5.28 7.40
N TRP A 217 16.31 -4.88 6.18
CA TRP A 217 15.45 -5.62 5.27
C TRP A 217 16.15 -5.94 3.94
N ALA A 218 17.48 -5.93 3.93
CA ALA A 218 18.32 -6.47 2.85
C ALA A 218 18.32 -8.02 2.88
#